data_AF-A0A931NIZ4-F1
#
_entry.id   AF-A0A931NIZ4-F1
#
_cell.length_a   1.000
_cell.length_b   1.000
_cell.length_c   1.000
_cell.angle_alpha   90.00
_cell.angle_beta   90.00
_cell.angle_gamma   90.00
#
_symmetry.space_group_name_H-M   'P 1'
#
loop_
_entity.id
_entity.type
_entity.pdbx_description
1 polymer ?
#
loop_
_entity_poly.entity_id
_entity_poly.type
_entity_poly.pdbx_seq_one_letter_code
_entity_poly.pdbx_strand_id
1 'polypeptide(L)'
;MAHWTRTSFWTLVLLLAGCGGGETTAPPDANASAGPQRQARFTLSDDLINEAVWLLPAIEQLYPQFFPASSSVSTQRSGSIHYRCYAATNNCVGFDGSDIYAMGPVVNSLGAPVRVVSLADFCAATARACGFTLHKQVVIAGLTRHYIVYLPWKARGQVDTPTVFMLHGTTGTGAEFYEKSGWREKADSEGLIAVFPTALRHCYLEDDDHDGLIEESERQTPTKWAGGELGSATQPLCTEAQRATLPAEARAAVDHPLADDMAFFRAMVADVTANHAADPKRIYVSGFSNGAQMSSRLMREASDLVAAAAANAGTLHDSLATPAPRPMSMIFMVGEKDDRFTWAIPGGVIPLTSDLTAVPFYASLTGKYRVALSLADTPYTWQQTRLFGDDMSVYRYATSTLNPAAGNEFYVAIVKDLTHRYPNYMPDLLWPWFLSKRMP
;
A
#
# COMPACT_ATOMS: atom_id res chain seq x y z
N MET A 1 54.78 -20.77 -15.96
CA MET A 1 54.51 -19.81 -17.05
C MET A 1 53.25 -20.28 -17.77
N ALA A 2 52.31 -19.36 -18.08
CA ALA A 2 51.25 -19.50 -19.10
C ALA A 2 50.23 -20.67 -18.99
N HIS A 3 48.97 -20.58 -19.47
CA HIS A 3 48.22 -19.49 -20.12
C HIS A 3 46.74 -19.47 -19.65
N TRP A 4 45.95 -18.50 -20.16
CA TRP A 4 44.50 -18.30 -19.92
C TRP A 4 43.63 -19.23 -20.81
N THR A 5 42.31 -19.44 -20.61
CA THR A 5 41.21 -18.53 -21.04
C THR A 5 39.85 -18.76 -20.32
N ARG A 6 38.82 -17.96 -20.70
CA ARG A 6 37.46 -17.84 -20.12
C ARG A 6 36.36 -18.27 -21.13
N THR A 7 35.09 -18.13 -20.72
CA THR A 7 33.81 -18.17 -21.51
C THR A 7 33.36 -19.55 -22.02
N SER A 8 32.06 -19.86 -22.16
CA SER A 8 30.81 -19.04 -22.08
C SER A 8 29.85 -19.58 -20.99
N PHE A 9 28.94 -18.85 -20.34
CA PHE A 9 27.97 -17.80 -20.72
C PHE A 9 26.72 -18.33 -21.47
N TRP A 10 25.61 -18.46 -20.72
CA TRP A 10 24.18 -18.57 -21.09
C TRP A 10 23.76 -19.42 -22.31
N THR A 11 22.92 -20.45 -22.08
CA THR A 11 21.56 -20.61 -22.68
C THR A 11 20.89 -21.91 -22.17
N LEU A 12 19.94 -21.80 -21.24
CA LEU A 12 18.61 -22.42 -21.35
C LEU A 12 17.63 -21.68 -20.42
N VAL A 13 16.37 -21.54 -20.84
CA VAL A 13 15.37 -20.65 -20.21
C VAL A 13 14.06 -21.42 -20.01
N LEU A 14 13.37 -21.11 -18.90
CA LEU A 14 11.94 -21.36 -18.59
C LEU A 14 11.22 -22.47 -19.41
N LEU A 15 11.40 -23.72 -19.02
CA LEU A 15 10.51 -24.86 -19.31
C LEU A 15 10.55 -25.79 -18.08
N LEU A 16 9.46 -26.18 -17.42
CA LEU A 16 8.03 -25.88 -17.58
C LEU A 16 7.36 -25.79 -16.19
N ALA A 17 6.32 -24.99 -16.06
CA ALA A 17 5.26 -25.29 -15.08
C ALA A 17 4.40 -26.42 -15.68
N GLY A 18 4.51 -27.64 -15.15
CA GLY A 18 3.81 -28.79 -15.74
C GLY A 18 4.06 -30.11 -15.02
N CYS A 19 3.21 -30.43 -14.04
CA CYS A 19 3.12 -31.79 -13.50
C CYS A 19 2.37 -32.69 -14.51
N GLY A 20 3.11 -33.37 -15.38
CA GLY A 20 2.67 -34.56 -16.13
C GLY A 20 3.45 -35.79 -15.66
N GLY A 21 2.79 -36.94 -15.54
CA GLY A 21 3.36 -38.14 -14.92
C GLY A 21 4.12 -39.12 -15.85
N GLY A 22 4.63 -40.19 -15.26
CA GLY A 22 5.52 -41.21 -15.86
C GLY A 22 6.89 -41.17 -15.17
N GLU A 23 7.32 -42.14 -14.35
CA GLU A 23 7.80 -43.49 -14.73
C GLU A 23 9.01 -43.43 -15.69
N THR A 24 10.16 -44.08 -15.48
CA THR A 24 10.40 -45.46 -14.99
C THR A 24 11.80 -45.70 -14.38
N THR A 25 11.90 -46.64 -13.41
CA THR A 25 13.00 -47.65 -13.16
C THR A 25 14.50 -47.26 -12.97
N ALA A 26 15.17 -48.00 -12.07
CA ALA A 26 16.63 -48.09 -11.82
C ALA A 26 17.06 -49.59 -11.66
N PRO A 27 18.29 -49.99 -11.25
CA PRO A 27 19.62 -49.34 -11.25
C PRO A 27 20.56 -50.00 -12.31
N PRO A 28 21.54 -50.95 -12.11
CA PRO A 28 22.25 -51.53 -10.93
C PRO A 28 23.82 -51.49 -10.95
N ASP A 29 24.42 -51.86 -9.80
CA ASP A 29 25.66 -52.62 -9.45
C ASP A 29 26.84 -52.80 -10.48
N ALA A 30 28.14 -52.88 -10.12
CA ALA A 30 28.74 -53.72 -9.07
C ALA A 30 30.28 -53.53 -8.82
N ASN A 31 30.74 -53.90 -7.61
CA ASN A 31 32.02 -54.54 -7.19
C ASN A 31 33.43 -54.13 -7.73
N ALA A 32 34.37 -53.85 -6.78
CA ALA A 32 35.69 -54.53 -6.64
C ALA A 32 36.47 -54.05 -5.37
N SER A 33 37.44 -54.82 -4.86
CA SER A 33 38.15 -54.54 -3.59
C SER A 33 39.64 -54.96 -3.55
N ALA A 34 40.53 -54.12 -3.00
CA ALA A 34 41.91 -54.48 -2.60
C ALA A 34 42.51 -53.46 -1.60
N GLY A 35 43.59 -53.84 -0.89
CA GLY A 35 44.43 -52.98 -0.03
C GLY A 35 45.92 -53.35 -0.16
N PRO A 36 46.85 -52.98 0.76
CA PRO A 36 46.69 -52.19 2.00
C PRO A 36 47.65 -50.99 2.18
N GLN A 37 47.36 -50.14 3.17
CA GLN A 37 48.20 -49.12 3.85
C GLN A 37 49.26 -48.30 3.06
N ARG A 38 49.02 -46.98 2.99
CA ARG A 38 49.94 -45.93 3.50
C ARG A 38 49.15 -44.68 3.88
N GLN A 39 49.61 -43.93 4.89
CA GLN A 39 48.91 -42.75 5.39
C GLN A 39 49.05 -41.55 4.43
N ALA A 40 47.97 -41.17 3.75
CA ALA A 40 47.67 -39.78 3.38
C ALA A 40 46.22 -39.66 2.88
N ARG A 41 45.45 -38.74 3.49
CA ARG A 41 44.36 -37.89 2.94
C ARG A 41 43.19 -37.72 3.91
N PHE A 42 42.81 -36.45 4.06
CA PHE A 42 41.52 -35.89 4.46
C PHE A 42 40.54 -36.77 5.25
N THR A 43 40.31 -36.38 6.50
CA THR A 43 39.03 -36.59 7.19
C THR A 43 37.93 -35.86 6.43
N LEU A 44 37.21 -36.59 5.57
CA LEU A 44 35.90 -36.16 5.05
C LEU A 44 34.86 -36.38 6.13
N SER A 45 34.77 -35.39 7.02
CA SER A 45 33.69 -35.17 7.97
C SER A 45 33.25 -33.71 7.86
N ASP A 46 31.97 -33.44 8.08
CA ASP A 46 31.29 -32.13 7.95
C ASP A 46 30.92 -31.68 6.52
N ASP A 47 31.48 -32.22 5.43
CA ASP A 47 31.04 -31.87 4.06
C ASP A 47 29.60 -32.33 3.72
N LEU A 48 28.97 -33.17 4.55
CA LEU A 48 27.55 -33.53 4.49
C LEU A 48 26.62 -32.56 5.27
N ILE A 49 27.10 -31.36 5.59
CA ILE A 49 26.27 -30.22 6.03
C ILE A 49 25.43 -29.64 4.85
N ASN A 50 25.66 -30.11 3.63
CA ASN A 50 25.24 -29.47 2.38
C ASN A 50 23.93 -30.02 1.75
N GLU A 51 22.80 -29.90 2.44
CA GLU A 51 21.49 -29.80 1.74
C GLU A 51 20.67 -28.54 2.09
N ALA A 52 21.12 -27.70 3.04
CA ALA A 52 20.42 -26.46 3.38
C ALA A 52 21.30 -25.24 3.71
N VAL A 53 22.62 -25.39 3.91
CA VAL A 53 23.50 -24.22 4.15
C VAL A 53 23.54 -23.23 2.97
N TRP A 54 23.21 -23.67 1.75
CA TRP A 54 23.01 -22.79 0.60
C TRP A 54 21.80 -21.85 0.73
N LEU A 55 20.86 -22.11 1.65
CA LEU A 55 19.75 -21.21 1.98
C LEU A 55 20.17 -20.09 2.94
N LEU A 56 21.31 -20.18 3.63
CA LEU A 56 21.76 -19.11 4.54
C LEU A 56 21.91 -17.75 3.81
N PRO A 57 22.65 -17.65 2.69
CA PRO A 57 22.72 -16.41 1.92
C PRO A 57 21.34 -15.90 1.48
N ALA A 58 20.41 -16.80 1.12
CA ALA A 58 19.06 -16.41 0.73
C ALA A 58 18.24 -15.85 1.90
N ILE A 59 18.34 -16.44 3.09
CA ILE A 59 17.66 -15.96 4.30
C ILE A 59 18.27 -14.64 4.81
N GLU A 60 19.59 -14.49 4.72
CA GLU A 60 20.29 -13.22 5.01
C GLU A 60 19.93 -12.11 4.02
N GLN A 61 19.68 -12.47 2.75
CA GLN A 61 19.27 -11.54 1.69
C GLN A 61 17.79 -11.15 1.76
N LEU A 62 16.91 -12.08 2.15
CA LEU A 62 15.46 -11.87 2.23
C LEU A 62 15.00 -11.28 3.58
N TYR A 63 15.73 -11.55 4.66
CA TYR A 63 15.42 -11.08 6.01
C TYR A 63 16.63 -10.43 6.72
N PRO A 64 17.36 -9.49 6.09
CA PRO A 64 18.58 -8.88 6.65
C PRO A 64 18.36 -8.11 7.96
N GLN A 65 17.14 -7.63 8.21
CA GLN A 65 16.74 -7.00 9.47
C GLN A 65 16.68 -8.00 10.64
N PHE A 66 16.57 -9.30 10.34
CA PHE A 66 16.59 -10.37 11.34
C PHE A 66 17.91 -11.14 11.32
N PHE A 67 18.50 -11.38 10.15
CA PHE A 67 19.74 -12.15 9.95
C PHE A 67 20.78 -11.33 9.14
N PRO A 68 21.32 -10.22 9.69
CA PRO A 68 22.24 -9.35 8.96
C PRO A 68 23.59 -10.03 8.69
N ALA A 69 23.92 -10.26 7.41
CA ALA A 69 25.18 -10.88 6.98
C ALA A 69 26.47 -10.13 7.44
N SER A 70 26.35 -8.85 7.78
CA SER A 70 27.43 -8.03 8.35
C SER A 70 27.65 -8.22 9.86
N SER A 71 26.79 -8.98 10.54
CA SER A 71 26.96 -9.30 11.96
C SER A 71 28.08 -10.31 12.17
N SER A 72 28.75 -10.22 13.32
CA SER A 72 29.42 -11.41 13.87
C SER A 72 28.38 -12.50 14.12
N VAL A 73 28.74 -13.74 13.79
CA VAL A 73 27.85 -14.91 13.90
C VAL A 73 28.48 -15.98 14.79
N SER A 74 27.64 -16.76 15.45
CA SER A 74 28.04 -17.97 16.20
C SER A 74 27.21 -19.16 15.72
N THR A 75 27.80 -20.35 15.75
CA THR A 75 27.08 -21.60 15.44
C THR A 75 26.64 -22.29 16.73
N GLN A 76 25.45 -22.88 16.70
CA GLN A 76 24.87 -23.66 17.80
C GLN A 76 24.23 -24.93 17.23
N ARG A 77 24.00 -25.95 18.08
CA ARG A 77 23.36 -27.20 17.66
C ARG A 77 22.36 -27.67 18.70
N SER A 78 21.19 -28.13 18.25
CA SER A 78 20.19 -28.76 19.10
C SER A 78 19.63 -29.99 18.39
N GLY A 79 19.99 -31.18 18.88
CA GLY A 79 19.69 -32.46 18.22
C GLY A 79 20.36 -32.59 16.86
N SER A 80 19.54 -32.82 15.83
CA SER A 80 19.92 -32.81 14.41
C SER A 80 20.19 -31.40 13.88
N ILE A 81 19.50 -30.38 14.41
CA ILE A 81 19.41 -29.05 13.81
C ILE A 81 20.66 -28.21 14.13
N HIS A 82 21.29 -27.64 13.09
CA HIS A 82 22.42 -26.71 13.20
C HIS A 82 21.97 -25.27 12.94
N TYR A 83 22.28 -24.37 13.87
CA TYR A 83 21.88 -22.96 13.84
C TYR A 83 23.06 -22.02 13.60
N ARG A 84 22.80 -20.93 12.88
CA ARG A 84 23.65 -19.75 12.77
C ARG A 84 22.94 -18.59 13.46
N CYS A 85 23.53 -18.09 14.55
CA CYS A 85 23.04 -17.01 15.38
C CYS A 85 23.76 -15.68 15.08
N TYR A 86 23.01 -14.58 15.08
CA TYR A 86 23.43 -13.25 14.63
C TYR A 86 23.54 -12.30 15.83
N ALA A 87 24.76 -11.92 16.22
CA ALA A 87 24.99 -11.11 17.43
C ALA A 87 24.31 -9.73 17.41
N ALA A 88 24.11 -9.12 16.23
CA ALA A 88 23.44 -7.83 16.09
C ALA A 88 21.93 -7.86 16.40
N THR A 89 21.29 -9.04 16.33
CA THR A 89 19.83 -9.20 16.48
C THR A 89 19.42 -10.26 17.49
N ASN A 90 20.37 -11.10 17.95
CA ASN A 90 20.17 -12.33 18.72
C ASN A 90 19.19 -13.34 18.12
N ASN A 91 18.88 -13.22 16.83
CA ASN A 91 18.15 -14.24 16.08
C ASN A 91 19.08 -15.36 15.63
N CYS A 92 18.55 -16.56 15.45
CA CYS A 92 19.23 -17.62 14.73
C CYS A 92 18.30 -18.30 13.73
N VAL A 93 18.90 -18.78 12.64
CA VAL A 93 18.24 -19.69 11.70
C VAL A 93 19.05 -20.98 11.58
N GLY A 94 18.38 -22.11 11.50
CA GLY A 94 19.00 -23.42 11.38
C GLY A 94 18.19 -24.35 10.49
N PHE A 95 18.73 -25.55 10.23
CA PHE A 95 18.21 -26.45 9.21
C PHE A 95 18.33 -27.92 9.60
N ASP A 96 17.41 -28.73 9.10
CA ASP A 96 17.43 -30.20 9.22
C ASP A 96 16.79 -30.80 7.96
N GLY A 97 17.58 -31.48 7.13
CA GLY A 97 17.19 -31.80 5.75
C GLY A 97 16.79 -30.53 4.99
N SER A 98 15.62 -30.56 4.34
CA SER A 98 15.01 -29.40 3.66
C SER A 98 14.31 -28.41 4.59
N ASP A 99 14.12 -28.73 5.87
CA ASP A 99 13.34 -27.92 6.79
C ASP A 99 14.15 -26.77 7.38
N ILE A 100 13.53 -25.59 7.46
CA ILE A 100 14.12 -24.38 8.03
C ILE A 100 13.58 -24.21 9.45
N TYR A 101 14.40 -23.72 10.38
CA TYR A 101 14.03 -23.47 11.77
C TYR A 101 14.47 -22.07 12.21
N ALA A 102 13.55 -21.28 12.73
CA ALA A 102 13.85 -19.97 13.30
C ALA A 102 13.88 -20.01 14.84
N MET A 103 14.78 -19.24 15.45
CA MET A 103 14.85 -19.01 16.90
C MET A 103 15.38 -17.59 17.21
N GLY A 104 15.28 -17.18 18.48
CA GLY A 104 15.58 -15.83 18.94
C GLY A 104 14.39 -14.86 18.84
N PRO A 105 14.62 -13.53 18.99
CA PRO A 105 13.57 -12.51 19.01
C PRO A 105 12.56 -12.55 17.85
N VAL A 106 12.99 -12.91 16.63
CA VAL A 106 12.16 -13.04 15.42
C VAL A 106 10.98 -14.03 15.58
N VAL A 107 11.10 -15.02 16.48
CA VAL A 107 10.02 -15.92 16.89
C VAL A 107 9.72 -15.91 18.39
N ASN A 108 10.35 -15.00 19.13
CA ASN A 108 10.23 -14.88 20.59
C ASN A 108 10.51 -16.20 21.35
N SER A 109 11.50 -16.98 20.91
CA SER A 109 11.86 -18.26 21.54
C SER A 109 13.32 -18.64 21.30
N LEU A 110 14.09 -18.85 22.38
CA LEU A 110 15.48 -19.32 22.33
C LEU A 110 15.64 -20.83 22.67
N GLY A 111 14.57 -21.49 23.11
CA GLY A 111 14.60 -22.90 23.55
C GLY A 111 13.61 -23.83 22.81
N ALA A 112 12.67 -23.27 22.05
CA ALA A 112 11.71 -24.02 21.23
C ALA A 112 11.69 -23.42 19.81
N PRO A 113 12.48 -23.95 18.86
CA PRO A 113 12.57 -23.44 17.50
C PRO A 113 11.26 -23.63 16.70
N VAL A 114 10.96 -22.70 15.80
CA VAL A 114 9.77 -22.76 14.94
C VAL A 114 10.15 -23.31 13.57
N ARG A 115 9.52 -24.43 13.17
CA ARG A 115 9.65 -25.01 11.83
C ARG A 115 9.00 -24.10 10.79
N VAL A 116 9.74 -23.80 9.75
CA VAL A 116 9.39 -22.99 8.58
C VAL A 116 9.49 -23.90 7.37
N VAL A 117 8.35 -24.22 6.74
CA VAL A 117 8.27 -25.26 5.69
C VAL A 117 8.92 -24.80 4.37
N SER A 118 8.90 -23.50 4.11
CA SER A 118 9.65 -22.84 3.03
C SER A 118 9.95 -21.38 3.41
N LEU A 119 10.86 -20.70 2.69
CA LEU A 119 11.11 -19.28 2.93
C LEU A 119 9.87 -18.39 2.71
N ALA A 120 8.89 -18.85 1.91
CA ALA A 120 7.63 -18.15 1.72
C ALA A 120 6.73 -18.24 2.98
N ASP A 121 6.78 -19.37 3.69
CA ASP A 121 6.07 -19.55 4.96
C ASP A 121 6.71 -18.78 6.13
N PHE A 122 7.91 -18.21 5.94
CA PHE A 122 8.66 -17.59 7.03
C PHE A 122 7.85 -16.50 7.74
N CYS A 123 7.22 -15.54 7.05
CA CYS A 123 6.40 -14.52 7.72
C CYS A 123 5.06 -15.05 8.27
N ALA A 124 4.54 -16.18 7.77
CA ALA A 124 3.37 -16.84 8.38
C ALA A 124 3.75 -17.50 9.71
N ALA A 125 4.88 -18.20 9.75
CA ALA A 125 5.45 -18.80 10.96
C ALA A 125 6.06 -17.77 11.94
N THR A 126 6.48 -16.61 11.43
CA THR A 126 7.16 -15.53 12.18
C THR A 126 6.38 -14.21 12.16
N ALA A 127 5.04 -14.23 12.16
CA ALA A 127 4.22 -13.00 12.18
C ALA A 127 4.52 -12.06 13.37
N ARG A 128 5.19 -12.55 14.42
CA ARG A 128 5.73 -11.68 15.49
C ARG A 128 6.93 -10.83 15.05
N ALA A 129 7.40 -10.94 13.81
CA ALA A 129 8.44 -10.12 13.20
C ALA A 129 7.95 -9.33 11.97
N CYS A 130 6.95 -9.83 11.23
CA CYS A 130 6.47 -9.23 9.96
C CYS A 130 5.17 -8.40 10.10
N GLY A 131 4.96 -7.73 11.24
CA GLY A 131 3.71 -7.00 11.51
C GLY A 131 2.47 -7.89 11.72
N PHE A 132 1.30 -7.28 11.88
CA PHE A 132 0.02 -7.98 12.05
C PHE A 132 -1.08 -7.34 11.19
N THR A 133 -1.87 -8.18 10.52
CA THR A 133 -2.99 -7.77 9.67
C THR A 133 -4.31 -8.18 10.33
N LEU A 134 -5.11 -7.21 10.73
CA LEU A 134 -6.40 -7.42 11.38
C LEU A 134 -7.53 -7.17 10.38
N HIS A 135 -8.20 -8.23 9.96
CA HIS A 135 -9.46 -8.14 9.22
C HIS A 135 -10.58 -7.79 10.20
N LYS A 136 -11.18 -6.61 10.03
CA LYS A 136 -12.11 -6.00 10.97
C LYS A 136 -13.44 -5.71 10.27
N GLN A 137 -14.51 -5.65 11.07
CA GLN A 137 -15.84 -5.29 10.58
C GLN A 137 -16.59 -4.44 11.61
N VAL A 138 -17.47 -3.56 11.11
CA VAL A 138 -18.36 -2.72 11.92
C VAL A 138 -19.71 -2.58 11.20
N VAL A 139 -20.81 -2.50 11.95
CA VAL A 139 -22.14 -2.30 11.38
C VAL A 139 -22.47 -0.80 11.39
N ILE A 140 -22.75 -0.23 10.22
CA ILE A 140 -23.09 1.18 10.01
C ILE A 140 -24.43 1.24 9.28
N ALA A 141 -25.43 1.91 9.87
CA ALA A 141 -26.80 1.96 9.33
C ALA A 141 -27.41 0.58 8.97
N GLY A 142 -27.05 -0.47 9.73
CA GLY A 142 -27.46 -1.86 9.47
C GLY A 142 -26.60 -2.62 8.46
N LEU A 143 -25.65 -1.97 7.79
CA LEU A 143 -24.79 -2.56 6.78
C LEU A 143 -23.44 -2.97 7.38
N THR A 144 -23.00 -4.21 7.15
CA THR A 144 -21.66 -4.66 7.56
C THR A 144 -20.60 -4.02 6.66
N ARG A 145 -19.66 -3.29 7.27
CA ARG A 145 -18.53 -2.62 6.61
C ARG A 145 -17.24 -3.31 7.00
N HIS A 146 -16.38 -3.61 6.02
CA HIS A 146 -15.12 -4.32 6.22
C HIS A 146 -13.90 -3.41 6.02
N TYR A 147 -12.88 -3.60 6.85
CA TYR A 147 -11.61 -2.89 6.75
C TYR A 147 -10.45 -3.73 7.27
N ILE A 148 -9.25 -3.44 6.78
CA ILE A 148 -8.00 -4.03 7.27
C ILE A 148 -7.28 -2.98 8.12
N VAL A 149 -6.82 -3.35 9.31
CA VAL A 149 -5.85 -2.57 10.09
C VAL A 149 -4.51 -3.32 10.07
N TYR A 150 -3.47 -2.68 9.56
CA TYR A 150 -2.10 -3.19 9.58
C TYR A 150 -1.29 -2.51 10.70
N LEU A 151 -0.71 -3.34 11.55
CA LEU A 151 0.09 -2.95 12.71
C LEU A 151 1.52 -3.48 12.51
N PRO A 152 2.47 -2.65 12.01
CA PRO A 152 3.84 -3.10 11.74
C PRO A 152 4.55 -3.51 13.03
N TRP A 153 5.58 -4.36 12.92
CA TRP A 153 6.35 -4.78 14.09
C TRP A 153 6.95 -3.60 14.86
N LYS A 154 7.37 -2.56 14.12
CA LYS A 154 8.01 -1.34 14.63
C LYS A 154 7.08 -0.46 15.48
N ALA A 155 5.77 -0.57 15.31
CA ALA A 155 4.78 0.16 16.12
C ALA A 155 4.52 -0.46 17.51
N ARG A 156 5.03 -1.68 17.77
CA ARG A 156 4.67 -2.42 18.99
C ARG A 156 5.30 -1.81 20.24
N GLY A 157 4.45 -1.48 21.22
CA GLY A 157 4.87 -0.77 22.43
C GLY A 157 5.07 0.74 22.23
N GLN A 158 4.83 1.27 21.02
CA GLN A 158 4.66 2.71 20.85
C GLN A 158 3.33 3.14 21.49
N VAL A 159 3.34 4.35 22.05
CA VAL A 159 2.14 5.14 22.34
C VAL A 159 2.13 6.33 21.39
N ASP A 160 0.95 6.89 21.13
CA ASP A 160 0.74 7.94 20.14
C ASP A 160 1.32 7.54 18.75
N THR A 161 0.86 6.42 18.19
CA THR A 161 1.29 5.95 16.87
C THR A 161 0.58 6.72 15.76
N PRO A 162 1.28 7.40 14.83
CA PRO A 162 0.63 8.07 13.70
C PRO A 162 -0.06 7.04 12.78
N THR A 163 -1.17 7.43 12.14
CA THR A 163 -2.03 6.53 11.35
C THR A 163 -2.36 7.10 9.97
N VAL A 164 -2.31 6.27 8.93
CA VAL A 164 -2.76 6.62 7.57
C VAL A 164 -3.90 5.69 7.15
N PHE A 165 -5.00 6.29 6.69
CA PHE A 165 -6.06 5.60 5.98
C PHE A 165 -5.79 5.67 4.47
N MET A 166 -5.84 4.54 3.75
CA MET A 166 -5.68 4.48 2.30
C MET A 166 -6.97 4.03 1.61
N LEU A 167 -7.61 4.95 0.89
CA LEU A 167 -8.90 4.73 0.23
C LEU A 167 -8.72 4.30 -1.23
N HIS A 168 -9.25 3.13 -1.58
CA HIS A 168 -9.22 2.60 -2.95
C HIS A 168 -10.10 3.41 -3.91
N GLY A 169 -9.79 3.36 -5.21
CA GLY A 169 -10.66 3.88 -6.28
C GLY A 169 -11.86 2.99 -6.58
N THR A 170 -12.70 3.44 -7.53
CA THR A 170 -13.84 2.66 -8.05
C THR A 170 -13.41 1.25 -8.49
N THR A 171 -14.28 0.25 -8.30
CA THR A 171 -14.03 -1.20 -8.53
C THR A 171 -13.05 -1.88 -7.58
N GLY A 172 -12.13 -1.14 -6.96
CA GLY A 172 -11.13 -1.70 -6.04
C GLY A 172 -11.68 -2.11 -4.66
N THR A 173 -10.78 -2.61 -3.81
CA THR A 173 -11.06 -3.00 -2.43
C THR A 173 -9.93 -2.59 -1.47
N GLY A 174 -10.21 -2.59 -0.16
CA GLY A 174 -9.18 -2.41 0.86
C GLY A 174 -8.11 -3.51 0.82
N ALA A 175 -8.47 -4.74 0.47
CA ALA A 175 -7.53 -5.86 0.33
C ALA A 175 -6.54 -5.63 -0.84
N GLU A 176 -7.01 -5.15 -1.99
CA GLU A 176 -6.10 -4.79 -3.10
C GLU A 176 -5.17 -3.65 -2.74
N PHE A 177 -5.68 -2.60 -2.07
CA PHE A 177 -4.86 -1.44 -1.72
C PHE A 177 -3.90 -1.71 -0.57
N TYR A 178 -4.19 -2.66 0.31
CA TYR A 178 -3.23 -3.24 1.27
C TYR A 178 -2.02 -3.86 0.55
N GLU A 179 -2.22 -4.55 -0.58
CA GLU A 179 -1.13 -5.14 -1.37
C GLU A 179 -0.42 -4.14 -2.32
N LYS A 180 -1.16 -3.24 -2.98
CA LYS A 180 -0.64 -2.48 -4.15
C LYS A 180 -0.33 -1.01 -3.92
N SER A 181 -0.60 -0.44 -2.74
CA SER A 181 -0.44 1.01 -2.49
C SER A 181 0.88 1.43 -1.83
N GLY A 182 1.74 0.49 -1.42
CA GLY A 182 2.99 0.78 -0.72
C GLY A 182 2.85 1.19 0.76
N TRP A 183 1.63 1.42 1.27
CA TRP A 183 1.43 1.90 2.64
C TRP A 183 1.71 0.85 3.71
N ARG A 184 1.68 -0.46 3.38
CA ARG A 184 2.12 -1.55 4.28
C ARG A 184 3.65 -1.51 4.45
N GLU A 185 4.36 -1.36 3.34
CA GLU A 185 5.81 -1.27 3.28
C GLU A 185 6.30 0.02 3.97
N LYS A 186 5.53 1.11 3.83
CA LYS A 186 5.76 2.35 4.57
C LYS A 186 5.48 2.18 6.08
N ALA A 187 4.44 1.43 6.45
CA ALA A 187 4.17 1.09 7.83
C ALA A 187 5.32 0.32 8.48
N ASP A 188 5.89 -0.71 7.84
CA ASP A 188 7.03 -1.45 8.41
C ASP A 188 8.32 -0.63 8.52
N SER A 189 8.64 0.18 7.51
CA SER A 189 9.85 1.00 7.51
C SER A 189 9.79 2.15 8.51
N GLU A 190 8.64 2.81 8.67
CA GLU A 190 8.48 4.01 9.49
C GLU A 190 7.91 3.73 10.88
N GLY A 191 7.00 2.76 11.00
CA GLY A 191 6.33 2.38 12.25
C GLY A 191 4.96 3.03 12.46
N LEU A 192 4.22 3.32 11.37
CA LEU A 192 2.86 3.87 11.42
C LEU A 192 1.77 2.78 11.35
N ILE A 193 0.56 3.09 11.79
CA ILE A 193 -0.62 2.23 11.53
C ILE A 193 -1.14 2.54 10.13
N ALA A 194 -1.41 1.51 9.32
CA ALA A 194 -2.04 1.67 8.01
C ALA A 194 -3.42 1.00 7.98
N VAL A 195 -4.44 1.72 7.50
CA VAL A 195 -5.84 1.24 7.48
C VAL A 195 -6.37 1.24 6.04
N PHE A 196 -6.89 0.09 5.61
CA PHE A 196 -7.37 -0.13 4.25
C PHE A 196 -8.84 -0.56 4.28
N PRO A 197 -9.78 0.40 4.25
CA PRO A 197 -11.21 0.12 4.30
C PRO A 197 -11.79 -0.19 2.91
N THR A 198 -12.93 -0.87 2.87
CA THR A 198 -13.64 -1.21 1.63
C THR A 198 -14.98 -0.46 1.52
N ALA A 199 -15.19 0.20 0.38
CA ALA A 199 -16.48 0.79 0.02
C ALA A 199 -17.54 -0.30 -0.19
N LEU A 200 -18.83 0.03 -0.03
CA LEU A 200 -19.89 -0.85 -0.52
C LEU A 200 -19.99 -0.80 -2.04
N ARG A 201 -20.71 -1.75 -2.63
CA ARG A 201 -21.08 -1.69 -4.05
C ARG A 201 -22.35 -0.86 -4.19
N HIS A 202 -22.44 -0.04 -5.22
CA HIS A 202 -23.64 0.75 -5.51
C HIS A 202 -24.05 0.53 -6.95
N CYS A 203 -25.36 0.37 -7.17
CA CYS A 203 -25.93 0.50 -8.50
C CYS A 203 -26.22 1.98 -8.75
N TYR A 204 -25.63 2.54 -9.81
CA TYR A 204 -25.83 3.93 -10.22
C TYR A 204 -25.68 4.05 -11.75
N LEU A 205 -26.13 5.17 -12.33
CA LEU A 205 -25.87 5.55 -13.72
C LEU A 205 -24.87 6.72 -13.73
N GLU A 206 -24.00 6.82 -14.74
CA GLU A 206 -22.97 7.86 -14.89
C GLU A 206 -22.70 8.05 -16.38
N ASP A 207 -22.67 9.30 -16.82
CA ASP A 207 -22.30 9.73 -18.19
C ASP A 207 -20.81 9.37 -18.42
N ASP A 208 -20.55 8.17 -18.93
CA ASP A 208 -19.19 7.59 -19.07
C ASP A 208 -18.60 7.97 -20.45
N ASP A 209 -19.42 8.29 -21.45
CA ASP A 209 -18.99 8.71 -22.80
C ASP A 209 -18.99 10.23 -23.06
N HIS A 210 -19.61 11.00 -22.15
CA HIS A 210 -19.61 12.46 -22.06
C HIS A 210 -20.44 13.18 -23.13
N ASP A 211 -21.51 12.55 -23.65
CA ASP A 211 -22.48 13.19 -24.57
C ASP A 211 -23.50 14.12 -23.86
N GLY A 212 -23.63 14.01 -22.53
CA GLY A 212 -24.53 14.81 -21.70
C GLY A 212 -25.89 14.17 -21.39
N LEU A 213 -26.10 12.92 -21.79
CA LEU A 213 -27.21 12.06 -21.38
C LEU A 213 -26.76 11.14 -20.23
N ILE A 214 -27.72 10.39 -19.67
CA ILE A 214 -27.46 9.34 -18.67
C ILE A 214 -28.39 8.17 -18.99
N GLU A 215 -27.84 7.06 -19.49
CA GLU A 215 -28.60 5.91 -19.98
C GLU A 215 -28.56 4.68 -19.06
N GLU A 216 -29.56 3.81 -19.20
CA GLU A 216 -29.53 2.45 -18.61
C GLU A 216 -28.40 1.58 -19.20
N SER A 217 -27.91 1.96 -20.39
CA SER A 217 -26.71 1.44 -21.06
C SER A 217 -25.45 1.53 -20.18
N GLU A 218 -25.35 2.61 -19.39
CA GLU A 218 -24.17 2.99 -18.61
C GLU A 218 -24.26 2.54 -17.14
N ARG A 219 -25.14 1.58 -16.85
CA ARG A 219 -25.45 1.20 -15.47
C ARG A 219 -24.31 0.47 -14.78
N GLN A 220 -23.63 1.21 -13.91
CA GLN A 220 -22.52 0.75 -13.09
C GLN A 220 -23.02 0.01 -11.83
N THR A 221 -22.28 -1.03 -11.41
CA THR A 221 -22.46 -1.71 -10.09
C THR A 221 -21.18 -1.87 -9.23
N PRO A 222 -20.12 -1.04 -9.35
CA PRO A 222 -18.84 -1.28 -8.69
C PRO A 222 -18.87 -0.95 -7.19
N THR A 223 -17.78 -1.27 -6.48
CA THR A 223 -17.45 -0.61 -5.22
C THR A 223 -17.18 0.87 -5.47
N LYS A 224 -17.87 1.77 -4.75
CA LYS A 224 -17.71 3.24 -4.88
C LYS A 224 -18.01 3.92 -3.54
N TRP A 225 -17.18 4.88 -3.15
CA TRP A 225 -17.35 5.72 -1.97
C TRP A 225 -18.38 6.83 -2.24
N ALA A 226 -19.13 7.20 -1.20
CA ALA A 226 -19.99 8.38 -1.17
C ALA A 226 -19.16 9.69 -1.06
N GLY A 227 -18.23 9.91 -1.99
CA GLY A 227 -17.29 11.04 -2.02
C GLY A 227 -17.92 12.42 -2.30
N GLY A 228 -19.21 12.47 -2.60
CA GLY A 228 -20.00 13.71 -2.80
C GLY A 228 -20.84 13.71 -4.08
N GLU A 229 -20.40 12.96 -5.09
CA GLU A 229 -20.99 12.91 -6.43
C GLU A 229 -21.99 11.75 -6.59
N LEU A 230 -21.68 10.58 -6.00
CA LEU A 230 -22.55 9.40 -6.00
C LEU A 230 -23.87 9.69 -5.26
N GLY A 231 -24.99 9.53 -5.97
CA GLY A 231 -26.34 9.90 -5.52
C GLY A 231 -26.74 11.34 -5.83
N SER A 232 -25.92 12.09 -6.59
CA SER A 232 -26.29 13.40 -7.14
C SER A 232 -27.06 13.27 -8.47
N ALA A 233 -27.28 14.39 -9.17
CA ALA A 233 -27.90 14.41 -10.49
C ALA A 233 -26.99 13.85 -11.61
N THR A 234 -25.66 13.84 -11.44
CA THR A 234 -24.71 13.32 -12.45
C THR A 234 -24.30 11.86 -12.21
N GLN A 235 -24.52 11.35 -10.99
CA GLN A 235 -24.36 9.92 -10.66
C GLN A 235 -25.58 9.39 -9.88
N PRO A 236 -26.81 9.40 -10.45
CA PRO A 236 -28.01 8.98 -9.75
C PRO A 236 -27.98 7.48 -9.40
N LEU A 237 -28.42 7.14 -8.18
CA LEU A 237 -28.56 5.74 -7.77
C LEU A 237 -29.70 5.04 -8.53
N CYS A 238 -29.50 3.76 -8.86
CA CYS A 238 -30.53 2.94 -9.49
C CYS A 238 -31.81 2.86 -8.66
N THR A 239 -32.95 3.09 -9.32
CA THR A 239 -34.27 2.81 -8.77
C THR A 239 -34.43 1.33 -8.39
N GLU A 240 -35.42 1.03 -7.55
CA GLU A 240 -35.76 -0.36 -7.20
C GLU A 240 -36.06 -1.21 -8.44
N ALA A 241 -36.76 -0.66 -9.44
CA ALA A 241 -37.05 -1.33 -10.71
C ALA A 241 -35.78 -1.68 -11.50
N GLN A 242 -34.79 -0.78 -11.54
CA GLN A 242 -33.49 -1.06 -12.17
C GLN A 242 -32.72 -2.13 -11.37
N ARG A 243 -32.61 -1.99 -10.04
CA ARG A 243 -31.96 -3.01 -9.20
C ARG A 243 -32.62 -4.38 -9.34
N ALA A 244 -33.95 -4.45 -9.53
CA ALA A 244 -34.68 -5.70 -9.71
C ALA A 244 -34.23 -6.50 -10.93
N THR A 245 -33.73 -5.87 -12.00
CA THR A 245 -33.23 -6.55 -13.22
C THR A 245 -31.83 -7.15 -13.07
N LEU A 246 -31.11 -6.84 -11.99
CA LEU A 246 -29.78 -7.41 -11.73
C LEU A 246 -29.87 -8.90 -11.31
N PRO A 247 -28.85 -9.72 -11.64
CA PRO A 247 -28.69 -11.07 -11.08
C PRO A 247 -28.77 -11.06 -9.55
N ALA A 248 -29.34 -12.10 -8.94
CA ALA A 248 -29.71 -12.09 -7.51
C ALA A 248 -28.53 -11.76 -6.56
N GLU A 249 -27.33 -12.25 -6.84
CA GLU A 249 -26.10 -11.94 -6.09
C GLU A 249 -25.72 -10.45 -6.24
N ALA A 250 -25.62 -9.96 -7.48
CA ALA A 250 -25.31 -8.57 -7.77
C ALA A 250 -26.35 -7.60 -7.17
N ARG A 251 -27.63 -7.98 -7.18
CA ARG A 251 -28.72 -7.25 -6.54
C ARG A 251 -28.53 -7.19 -5.03
N ALA A 252 -28.31 -8.33 -4.37
CA ALA A 252 -28.08 -8.39 -2.93
C ALA A 252 -26.85 -7.57 -2.48
N ALA A 253 -25.83 -7.47 -3.32
CA ALA A 253 -24.63 -6.67 -3.05
C ALA A 253 -24.82 -5.15 -3.17
N VAL A 254 -25.95 -4.67 -3.72
CA VAL A 254 -26.24 -3.23 -3.93
C VAL A 254 -27.62 -2.79 -3.40
N ASP A 255 -28.36 -3.67 -2.72
CA ASP A 255 -29.71 -3.37 -2.23
C ASP A 255 -29.68 -2.70 -0.85
N HIS A 256 -29.15 -1.48 -0.84
CA HIS A 256 -29.06 -0.61 0.33
C HIS A 256 -29.11 0.87 -0.10
N PRO A 257 -29.42 1.82 0.80
CA PRO A 257 -29.29 3.25 0.52
C PRO A 257 -27.82 3.64 0.24
N LEU A 258 -27.59 4.92 -0.09
CA LEU A 258 -26.24 5.49 -0.17
C LEU A 258 -25.44 5.18 1.10
N ALA A 259 -24.18 4.78 0.96
CA ALA A 259 -23.38 4.34 2.09
C ALA A 259 -22.97 5.53 2.98
N ASP A 260 -23.19 5.44 4.28
CA ASP A 260 -22.64 6.40 5.24
C ASP A 260 -21.15 6.11 5.49
N ASP A 261 -20.33 6.48 4.52
CA ASP A 261 -18.87 6.39 4.61
C ASP A 261 -18.26 7.39 5.61
N MET A 262 -19.02 8.41 6.04
CA MET A 262 -18.59 9.34 7.08
C MET A 262 -18.69 8.70 8.47
N ALA A 263 -19.82 8.09 8.80
CA ALA A 263 -19.96 7.30 10.03
C ALA A 263 -19.01 6.10 10.04
N PHE A 264 -18.80 5.44 8.90
CA PHE A 264 -17.82 4.36 8.78
C PHE A 264 -16.39 4.85 9.07
N PHE A 265 -15.94 5.96 8.46
CA PHE A 265 -14.63 6.54 8.75
C PHE A 265 -14.47 6.89 10.23
N ARG A 266 -15.46 7.59 10.82
CA ARG A 266 -15.46 7.98 12.24
C ARG A 266 -15.40 6.77 13.16
N ALA A 267 -16.11 5.68 12.85
CA ALA A 267 -16.06 4.44 13.61
C ALA A 267 -14.68 3.76 13.55
N MET A 268 -14.01 3.77 12.39
CA MET A 268 -12.67 3.19 12.26
C MET A 268 -11.60 4.02 12.97
N VAL A 269 -11.69 5.36 12.95
CA VAL A 269 -10.80 6.24 13.73
C VAL A 269 -10.97 5.96 15.23
N ALA A 270 -12.20 5.86 15.71
CA ALA A 270 -12.48 5.51 17.11
C ALA A 270 -11.89 4.15 17.49
N ASP A 271 -12.01 3.14 16.61
CA ASP A 271 -11.43 1.80 16.83
C ASP A 271 -9.90 1.80 16.91
N VAL A 272 -9.18 2.47 15.99
CA VAL A 272 -7.71 2.47 16.01
C VAL A 272 -7.14 3.29 17.17
N THR A 273 -7.80 4.39 17.57
CA THR A 273 -7.41 5.16 18.76
C THR A 273 -7.70 4.39 20.05
N ALA A 274 -8.85 3.72 20.17
CA ALA A 274 -9.21 2.97 21.38
C ALA A 274 -8.39 1.68 21.56
N ASN A 275 -8.16 0.92 20.48
CA ASN A 275 -7.66 -0.46 20.57
C ASN A 275 -6.20 -0.63 20.11
N HIS A 276 -5.66 0.30 19.32
CA HIS A 276 -4.37 0.13 18.62
C HIS A 276 -3.35 1.25 18.86
N ALA A 277 -3.58 2.10 19.88
CA ALA A 277 -2.69 3.19 20.29
C ALA A 277 -2.39 4.23 19.19
N ALA A 278 -3.36 4.50 18.30
CA ALA A 278 -3.26 5.58 17.32
C ALA A 278 -3.33 6.97 17.99
N ASP A 279 -2.38 7.87 17.68
CA ASP A 279 -2.42 9.28 18.09
C ASP A 279 -3.61 9.98 17.41
N PRO A 280 -4.66 10.41 18.14
CA PRO A 280 -5.79 11.12 17.55
C PRO A 280 -5.38 12.46 16.93
N LYS A 281 -4.18 12.98 17.24
CA LYS A 281 -3.62 14.19 16.62
C LYS A 281 -2.81 13.92 15.34
N ARG A 282 -2.56 12.67 14.96
CA ARG A 282 -1.78 12.28 13.76
C ARG A 282 -2.49 11.20 12.95
N ILE A 283 -3.78 11.43 12.67
CA ILE A 283 -4.57 10.68 11.69
C ILE A 283 -4.47 11.40 10.34
N TYR A 284 -4.11 10.68 9.28
CA TYR A 284 -4.03 11.18 7.91
C TYR A 284 -4.86 10.31 6.96
N VAL A 285 -5.24 10.86 5.81
CA VAL A 285 -5.98 10.13 4.77
C VAL A 285 -5.30 10.31 3.42
N SER A 286 -5.03 9.23 2.71
CA SER A 286 -4.69 9.22 1.29
C SER A 286 -5.76 8.42 0.53
N GLY A 287 -5.99 8.74 -0.74
CA GLY A 287 -6.96 8.02 -1.56
C GLY A 287 -6.67 8.15 -3.04
N PHE A 288 -7.21 7.23 -3.84
CA PHE A 288 -7.08 7.21 -5.30
C PHE A 288 -8.44 7.30 -6.01
N SER A 289 -8.53 8.05 -7.12
CA SER A 289 -9.73 8.14 -7.96
C SER A 289 -10.97 8.55 -7.14
N ASN A 290 -12.07 7.80 -7.16
CA ASN A 290 -13.21 8.04 -6.27
C ASN A 290 -12.84 7.97 -4.75
N GLY A 291 -11.84 7.19 -4.34
CA GLY A 291 -11.27 7.25 -3.00
C GLY A 291 -10.55 8.58 -2.69
N ALA A 292 -10.03 9.28 -3.70
CA ALA A 292 -9.49 10.63 -3.57
C ALA A 292 -10.59 11.71 -3.48
N GLN A 293 -11.73 11.52 -4.16
CA GLN A 293 -12.94 12.31 -3.89
C GLN A 293 -13.33 12.18 -2.41
N MET A 294 -13.33 10.95 -1.88
CA MET A 294 -13.61 10.70 -0.45
C MET A 294 -12.56 11.30 0.49
N SER A 295 -11.26 11.24 0.17
CA SER A 295 -10.21 11.97 0.93
C SER A 295 -10.50 13.47 1.00
N SER A 296 -10.99 14.05 -0.11
CA SER A 296 -11.35 15.47 -0.21
C SER A 296 -12.59 15.81 0.62
N ARG A 297 -13.58 14.91 0.64
CA ARG A 297 -14.75 15.03 1.52
C ARG A 297 -14.38 14.94 3.00
N LEU A 298 -13.55 13.96 3.37
CA LEU A 298 -13.04 13.75 4.72
C LEU A 298 -12.18 14.93 5.21
N MET A 299 -11.38 15.52 4.32
CA MET A 299 -10.62 16.73 4.63
C MET A 299 -11.53 17.84 5.17
N ARG A 300 -12.73 18.04 4.62
CA ARG A 300 -13.69 19.04 5.12
C ARG A 300 -14.50 18.52 6.32
N GLU A 301 -15.23 17.41 6.13
CA GLU A 301 -16.28 16.92 7.05
C GLU A 301 -15.76 16.08 8.23
N ALA A 302 -14.49 15.68 8.19
CA ALA A 302 -13.77 15.04 9.29
C ALA A 302 -12.52 15.84 9.69
N SER A 303 -12.51 17.16 9.46
CA SER A 303 -11.42 18.07 9.85
C SER A 303 -11.19 18.15 11.37
N ASP A 304 -12.14 17.68 12.18
CA ASP A 304 -12.03 17.45 13.62
C ASP A 304 -11.25 16.17 14.01
N LEU A 305 -11.00 15.26 13.06
CA LEU A 305 -10.26 14.00 13.26
C LEU A 305 -8.98 13.91 12.41
N VAL A 306 -9.00 14.47 11.20
CA VAL A 306 -7.91 14.34 10.23
C VAL A 306 -6.94 15.52 10.36
N ALA A 307 -5.66 15.24 10.56
CA ALA A 307 -4.60 16.25 10.61
C ALA A 307 -4.30 16.86 9.23
N ALA A 308 -4.21 16.01 8.20
CA ALA A 308 -3.98 16.37 6.80
C ALA A 308 -4.43 15.25 5.83
N ALA A 309 -4.66 15.61 4.56
CA ALA A 309 -5.19 14.69 3.54
C ALA A 309 -4.42 14.73 2.21
N ALA A 310 -4.54 13.65 1.43
CA ALA A 310 -4.02 13.52 0.07
C ALA A 310 -5.08 12.92 -0.88
N ALA A 311 -5.19 13.51 -2.07
CA ALA A 311 -6.11 13.10 -3.12
C ALA A 311 -5.34 12.84 -4.42
N ASN A 312 -5.32 11.59 -4.89
CA ASN A 312 -4.61 11.16 -6.09
C ASN A 312 -5.64 10.85 -7.20
N ALA A 313 -5.64 11.58 -8.30
CA ALA A 313 -6.52 11.41 -9.45
C ALA A 313 -8.04 11.49 -9.15
N GLY A 314 -8.46 12.27 -8.15
CA GLY A 314 -9.88 12.53 -7.85
C GLY A 314 -10.06 13.84 -7.09
N THR A 315 -11.12 14.60 -7.39
CA THR A 315 -11.29 15.97 -6.89
C THR A 315 -12.40 16.10 -5.85
N LEU A 316 -12.32 17.17 -5.05
CA LEU A 316 -13.45 17.65 -4.25
C LEU A 316 -14.66 17.89 -5.16
N HIS A 317 -15.84 17.37 -4.80
CA HIS A 317 -17.09 17.66 -5.51
C HIS A 317 -17.56 19.10 -5.21
N ASP A 318 -18.21 19.76 -6.16
CA ASP A 318 -18.40 21.22 -6.11
C ASP A 318 -19.38 21.65 -5.00
N SER A 319 -20.38 20.82 -4.64
CA SER A 319 -21.22 21.05 -3.46
C SER A 319 -20.46 21.00 -2.12
N LEU A 320 -19.23 20.47 -2.14
CA LEU A 320 -18.33 20.36 -0.99
C LEU A 320 -17.30 21.50 -0.96
N ALA A 321 -17.33 22.44 -1.92
CA ALA A 321 -16.45 23.61 -2.02
C ALA A 321 -16.83 24.73 -1.02
N THR A 322 -16.85 24.39 0.27
CA THR A 322 -17.12 25.32 1.39
C THR A 322 -15.99 25.24 2.42
N PRO A 323 -15.68 26.32 3.18
CA PRO A 323 -14.60 26.30 4.17
C PRO A 323 -14.70 25.15 5.17
N ALA A 324 -13.58 24.45 5.41
CA ALA A 324 -13.49 23.42 6.44
C ALA A 324 -13.62 24.02 7.86
N PRO A 325 -14.39 23.38 8.77
CA PRO A 325 -14.56 23.84 10.16
C PRO A 325 -13.25 24.05 10.93
N ARG A 326 -12.20 23.26 10.63
CA ARG A 326 -10.83 23.50 11.10
C ARG A 326 -9.94 23.89 9.91
N PRO A 327 -8.96 24.79 10.08
CA PRO A 327 -7.88 24.97 9.11
C PRO A 327 -7.19 23.64 8.75
N MET A 328 -7.14 23.30 7.46
CA MET A 328 -6.62 22.03 6.93
C MET A 328 -5.43 22.24 5.99
N SER A 329 -4.58 21.23 5.85
CA SER A 329 -3.57 21.15 4.79
C SER A 329 -3.81 19.93 3.90
N MET A 330 -3.54 20.05 2.60
CA MET A 330 -3.85 19.02 1.61
C MET A 330 -2.86 18.96 0.44
N ILE A 331 -2.65 17.76 -0.12
CA ILE A 331 -1.99 17.57 -1.43
C ILE A 331 -2.99 16.95 -2.41
N PHE A 332 -3.11 17.54 -3.61
CA PHE A 332 -3.75 16.92 -4.76
C PHE A 332 -2.69 16.55 -5.82
N MET A 333 -2.78 15.34 -6.35
CA MET A 333 -1.88 14.81 -7.37
C MET A 333 -2.66 14.18 -8.52
N VAL A 334 -2.20 14.35 -9.76
CA VAL A 334 -2.78 13.73 -10.96
C VAL A 334 -1.71 13.52 -12.03
N GLY A 335 -1.93 12.57 -12.93
CA GLY A 335 -1.05 12.33 -14.08
C GLY A 335 -1.32 13.28 -15.25
N GLU A 336 -0.28 13.65 -15.99
CA GLU A 336 -0.36 14.43 -17.23
C GLU A 336 -1.31 13.80 -18.26
N LYS A 337 -1.43 12.46 -18.26
CA LYS A 337 -2.17 11.64 -19.23
C LYS A 337 -3.33 10.90 -18.57
N ASP A 338 -3.90 11.49 -17.52
CA ASP A 338 -5.04 10.96 -16.78
C ASP A 338 -6.34 11.21 -17.57
N ASP A 339 -6.85 10.16 -18.22
CA ASP A 339 -8.00 10.19 -19.14
C ASP A 339 -9.29 10.72 -18.49
N ARG A 340 -9.47 10.47 -17.18
CA ARG A 340 -10.58 11.01 -16.39
C ARG A 340 -10.52 12.53 -16.16
N PHE A 341 -9.45 13.21 -16.61
CA PHE A 341 -9.34 14.68 -16.60
C PHE A 341 -8.99 15.29 -17.95
N THR A 342 -8.40 14.54 -18.90
CA THR A 342 -7.95 15.11 -20.17
C THR A 342 -9.01 15.16 -21.27
N TRP A 343 -10.17 14.51 -21.10
CA TRP A 343 -11.28 14.52 -22.08
C TRP A 343 -11.72 15.94 -22.49
N ALA A 344 -11.77 16.88 -21.53
CA ALA A 344 -12.13 18.28 -21.75
C ALA A 344 -10.95 19.20 -22.11
N ILE A 345 -9.72 18.67 -22.26
CA ILE A 345 -8.51 19.47 -22.43
C ILE A 345 -8.00 19.36 -23.88
N PRO A 346 -7.92 20.47 -24.64
CA PRO A 346 -7.36 20.47 -25.99
C PRO A 346 -5.94 19.90 -26.02
N GLY A 347 -5.75 18.83 -26.80
CA GLY A 347 -4.49 18.09 -26.90
C GLY A 347 -4.38 16.85 -25.99
N GLY A 348 -5.38 16.59 -25.13
CA GLY A 348 -5.48 15.33 -24.36
C GLY A 348 -4.44 15.15 -23.25
N VAL A 349 -3.81 16.24 -22.79
CA VAL A 349 -2.79 16.23 -21.72
C VAL A 349 -2.95 17.42 -20.76
N ILE A 350 -2.72 17.20 -19.47
CA ILE A 350 -2.74 18.25 -18.44
C ILE A 350 -1.41 19.04 -18.49
N PRO A 351 -1.38 20.33 -18.90
CA PRO A 351 -0.11 20.98 -19.24
C PRO A 351 0.79 21.30 -18.03
N LEU A 352 2.07 20.89 -18.05
CA LEU A 352 3.09 21.24 -17.05
C LEU A 352 3.61 22.69 -17.24
N THR A 353 2.73 23.67 -17.00
CA THR A 353 2.98 25.12 -17.13
C THR A 353 3.28 25.80 -15.79
N SER A 354 3.95 26.96 -15.77
CA SER A 354 4.08 27.78 -14.56
C SER A 354 2.82 28.62 -14.25
N ASP A 355 2.02 28.91 -15.29
CA ASP A 355 0.77 29.67 -15.19
C ASP A 355 -0.44 28.73 -15.16
N LEU A 356 -1.02 28.58 -13.97
CA LEU A 356 -2.26 27.82 -13.75
C LEU A 356 -3.50 28.53 -14.31
N THR A 357 -3.47 29.85 -14.48
CA THR A 357 -4.64 30.63 -14.93
C THR A 357 -4.92 30.47 -16.42
N ALA A 358 -3.89 30.09 -17.20
CA ALA A 358 -3.99 29.83 -18.63
C ALA A 358 -4.74 28.53 -19.01
N VAL A 359 -5.08 27.65 -18.04
CA VAL A 359 -5.78 26.37 -18.32
C VAL A 359 -7.06 26.27 -17.46
N PRO A 360 -8.27 26.22 -18.06
CA PRO A 360 -9.54 26.18 -17.32
C PRO A 360 -9.66 25.02 -16.31
N PHE A 361 -9.05 23.87 -16.62
CA PHE A 361 -8.92 22.74 -15.70
C PHE A 361 -8.36 23.14 -14.33
N TYR A 362 -7.25 23.88 -14.31
CA TYR A 362 -6.60 24.33 -13.07
C TYR A 362 -7.41 25.41 -12.35
N ALA A 363 -8.10 26.29 -13.09
CA ALA A 363 -8.97 27.29 -12.48
C ALA A 363 -10.12 26.64 -11.68
N SER A 364 -10.79 25.64 -12.29
CA SER A 364 -11.83 24.83 -11.62
C SER A 364 -11.26 24.03 -10.45
N LEU A 365 -10.23 23.21 -10.70
CA LEU A 365 -9.57 22.37 -9.70
C LEU A 365 -9.14 23.17 -8.46
N THR A 366 -8.39 24.26 -8.66
CA THR A 366 -7.83 25.03 -7.55
C THR A 366 -8.86 25.89 -6.84
N GLY A 367 -9.91 26.35 -7.54
CA GLY A 367 -10.95 27.20 -6.96
C GLY A 367 -11.64 26.52 -5.78
N LYS A 368 -12.16 25.30 -5.99
CA LYS A 368 -12.87 24.55 -4.94
C LYS A 368 -11.98 24.16 -3.75
N TYR A 369 -10.73 23.77 -3.98
CA TYR A 369 -9.80 23.52 -2.88
C TYR A 369 -9.38 24.82 -2.16
N ARG A 370 -9.19 25.95 -2.86
CA ARG A 370 -8.90 27.25 -2.22
C ARG A 370 -10.02 27.67 -1.27
N VAL A 371 -11.28 27.61 -1.72
CA VAL A 371 -12.44 27.92 -0.86
C VAL A 371 -12.51 26.96 0.33
N ALA A 372 -12.35 25.65 0.11
CA ALA A 372 -12.41 24.67 1.19
C ALA A 372 -11.30 24.80 2.24
N LEU A 373 -10.09 25.19 1.82
CA LEU A 373 -8.92 25.34 2.68
C LEU A 373 -8.73 26.78 3.21
N SER A 374 -9.65 27.69 2.90
CA SER A 374 -9.58 29.13 3.23
C SER A 374 -8.28 29.79 2.76
N LEU A 375 -7.90 29.51 1.51
CA LEU A 375 -6.71 30.04 0.84
C LEU A 375 -7.11 31.10 -0.20
N ALA A 376 -6.32 32.17 -0.30
CA ALA A 376 -6.53 33.22 -1.28
C ALA A 376 -6.09 32.81 -2.70
N ASP A 377 -6.58 33.56 -3.69
CA ASP A 377 -6.40 33.27 -5.11
C ASP A 377 -4.94 33.38 -5.58
N THR A 378 -4.19 34.34 -5.03
CA THR A 378 -2.77 34.58 -5.32
C THR A 378 -2.03 35.11 -4.09
N PRO A 379 -0.69 35.00 -4.03
CA PRO A 379 0.18 34.25 -4.93
C PRO A 379 0.33 32.78 -4.53
N TYR A 380 0.57 31.92 -5.52
CA TYR A 380 1.12 30.57 -5.33
C TYR A 380 2.59 30.55 -5.76
N THR A 381 3.37 29.58 -5.26
CA THR A 381 4.73 29.31 -5.75
C THR A 381 4.74 28.07 -6.64
N TRP A 382 5.43 28.09 -7.77
CA TRP A 382 5.62 26.95 -8.66
C TRP A 382 7.09 26.50 -8.70
N GLN A 383 7.30 25.20 -8.88
CA GLN A 383 8.58 24.59 -9.22
C GLN A 383 8.37 23.41 -10.17
N GLN A 384 9.25 23.27 -11.16
CA GLN A 384 9.51 21.97 -11.78
C GLN A 384 10.54 21.21 -10.93
N THR A 385 10.30 19.92 -10.74
CA THR A 385 11.15 19.03 -9.96
C THR A 385 11.09 17.61 -10.53
N ARG A 386 11.87 16.69 -9.98
CA ARG A 386 11.87 15.28 -10.36
C ARG A 386 11.84 14.41 -9.11
N LEU A 387 10.79 13.62 -8.92
CA LEU A 387 10.65 12.69 -7.79
C LEU A 387 10.58 11.25 -8.31
N PHE A 388 11.32 10.34 -7.66
CA PHE A 388 11.39 8.89 -7.97
C PHE A 388 11.77 8.50 -9.42
N GLY A 389 12.07 9.49 -10.28
CA GLY A 389 12.39 9.29 -11.70
C GLY A 389 11.47 10.06 -12.64
N ASP A 390 10.32 10.54 -12.15
CA ASP A 390 9.31 11.22 -12.95
C ASP A 390 9.45 12.74 -12.84
N ASP A 391 9.37 13.45 -13.97
CA ASP A 391 9.33 14.93 -13.96
C ASP A 391 7.95 15.39 -13.47
N MET A 392 7.91 16.47 -12.68
CA MET A 392 6.67 16.93 -12.07
C MET A 392 6.65 18.46 -11.93
N SER A 393 5.50 19.07 -12.23
CA SER A 393 5.21 20.46 -11.83
C SER A 393 4.48 20.47 -10.50
N VAL A 394 5.01 21.22 -9.52
CA VAL A 394 4.43 21.38 -8.19
C VAL A 394 4.08 22.84 -7.94
N TYR A 395 2.87 23.08 -7.47
CA TYR A 395 2.33 24.39 -7.14
C TYR A 395 1.92 24.37 -5.65
N ARG A 396 2.25 25.42 -4.91
CA ARG A 396 1.92 25.54 -3.48
C ARG A 396 1.21 26.86 -3.20
N TYR A 397 -0.01 26.77 -2.69
CA TYR A 397 -0.75 27.84 -2.04
C TYR A 397 -0.57 27.68 -0.52
N ALA A 398 -0.40 28.77 0.23
CA ALA A 398 -0.26 28.68 1.69
C ALA A 398 -0.66 29.98 2.40
N THR A 399 -1.13 29.88 3.65
CA THR A 399 -1.54 31.06 4.44
C THR A 399 -0.36 31.92 4.92
N SER A 400 0.89 31.55 4.65
CA SER A 400 2.09 32.31 5.04
C SER A 400 2.15 33.74 4.46
N THR A 401 1.29 34.09 3.51
CA THR A 401 1.13 35.45 2.96
C THR A 401 0.05 36.30 3.64
N LEU A 402 -0.83 35.70 4.46
CA LEU A 402 -2.05 36.37 4.99
C LEU A 402 -2.36 36.07 6.46
N ASN A 403 -2.19 34.82 6.91
CA ASN A 403 -2.28 34.43 8.32
C ASN A 403 -1.31 33.28 8.63
N PRO A 404 -0.06 33.58 9.03
CA PRO A 404 0.94 32.57 9.39
C PRO A 404 0.51 31.65 10.54
N ALA A 405 -0.39 32.09 11.43
CA ALA A 405 -0.86 31.29 12.56
C ALA A 405 -1.88 30.20 12.16
N ALA A 406 -2.44 30.25 10.94
CA ALA A 406 -3.33 29.21 10.44
C ALA A 406 -2.59 27.98 9.87
N GLY A 407 -1.36 28.16 9.35
CA GLY A 407 -0.50 27.08 8.87
C GLY A 407 -0.97 26.26 7.66
N ASN A 408 -2.11 26.59 7.03
CA ASN A 408 -2.66 25.80 5.92
C ASN A 408 -1.78 25.87 4.66
N GLU A 409 -1.66 24.73 4.01
CA GLU A 409 -1.01 24.57 2.70
C GLU A 409 -1.88 23.72 1.77
N PHE A 410 -1.96 24.11 0.50
CA PHE A 410 -2.48 23.29 -0.57
C PHE A 410 -1.42 23.11 -1.64
N TYR A 411 -1.06 21.85 -1.91
CA TYR A 411 -0.18 21.48 -3.00
C TYR A 411 -0.99 20.88 -4.15
N VAL A 412 -0.70 21.32 -5.37
CA VAL A 412 -1.07 20.65 -6.62
C VAL A 412 0.20 20.08 -7.22
N ALA A 413 0.18 18.84 -7.67
CA ALA A 413 1.32 18.19 -8.28
C ALA A 413 0.90 17.37 -9.52
N ILE A 414 1.56 17.65 -10.65
CA ILE A 414 1.19 17.11 -11.97
C ILE A 414 2.39 16.29 -12.47
N VAL A 415 2.22 14.96 -12.44
CA VAL A 415 3.27 14.00 -12.77
C VAL A 415 3.25 13.71 -14.26
N LYS A 416 4.36 14.01 -14.94
CA LYS A 416 4.52 13.77 -16.38
C LYS A 416 4.38 12.28 -16.73
N ASP A 417 3.90 11.98 -17.93
CA ASP A 417 3.71 10.62 -18.48
C ASP A 417 2.76 9.67 -17.70
N LEU A 418 2.40 9.98 -16.46
CA LEU A 418 1.47 9.21 -15.63
C LEU A 418 0.03 9.28 -16.19
N THR A 419 -0.64 8.13 -16.22
CA THR A 419 -2.07 7.98 -16.59
C THR A 419 -2.92 7.73 -15.34
N HIS A 420 -4.22 7.41 -15.46
CA HIS A 420 -5.13 7.15 -14.31
C HIS A 420 -4.75 5.89 -13.50
N ARG A 421 -3.68 5.98 -12.72
CA ARG A 421 -3.08 4.92 -11.91
C ARG A 421 -2.48 5.52 -10.63
N TYR A 422 -2.57 4.78 -9.53
CA TYR A 422 -1.93 5.15 -8.27
C TYR A 422 -0.44 4.72 -8.28
N PRO A 423 0.53 5.64 -8.15
CA PRO A 423 1.95 5.26 -8.04
C PRO A 423 2.24 4.62 -6.68
N ASN A 424 2.88 3.46 -6.65
CA ASN A 424 3.20 2.78 -5.40
C ASN A 424 4.33 3.46 -4.58
N TYR A 425 5.08 4.39 -5.17
CA TYR A 425 6.04 5.26 -4.45
C TYR A 425 5.35 6.40 -3.67
N MET A 426 4.05 6.60 -3.85
CA MET A 426 3.32 7.73 -3.25
C MET A 426 3.41 7.84 -1.70
N PRO A 427 3.52 6.74 -0.92
CA PRO A 427 3.78 6.81 0.52
C PRO A 427 5.10 7.48 0.89
N ASP A 428 6.17 7.31 0.09
CA ASP A 428 7.46 7.96 0.35
C ASP A 428 7.42 9.47 0.06
N LEU A 429 6.61 9.90 -0.90
CA LEU A 429 6.31 11.31 -1.17
C LEU A 429 5.49 11.94 -0.04
N LEU A 430 4.40 11.28 0.35
CA LEU A 430 3.41 11.83 1.29
C LEU A 430 3.87 11.78 2.75
N TRP A 431 4.59 10.74 3.17
CA TRP A 431 4.85 10.49 4.58
C TRP A 431 5.65 11.58 5.32
N PRO A 432 6.77 12.12 4.78
CA PRO A 432 7.52 13.18 5.46
C PRO A 432 6.68 14.45 5.63
N TRP A 433 5.80 14.73 4.66
CA TRP A 433 4.87 15.86 4.75
C TRP A 433 3.74 15.59 5.75
N PHE A 434 3.12 14.40 5.74
CA PHE A 434 2.12 14.02 6.76
C PHE A 434 2.69 14.15 8.17
N LEU A 435 3.89 13.61 8.45
CA LEU A 435 4.54 13.75 9.76
C LEU A 435 4.80 15.20 10.22
N SER A 436 4.85 16.16 9.29
CA SER A 436 4.95 17.59 9.63
C SER A 436 3.62 18.21 10.13
N LYS A 437 2.51 17.49 10.00
CA LYS A 437 1.15 17.95 10.34
C LYS A 437 0.66 17.29 11.62
N ARG A 438 0.02 18.07 12.49
CA ARG A 438 -0.60 17.58 13.73
C ARG A 438 -1.86 18.37 14.02
N MET A 439 -2.86 17.75 14.62
CA MET A 439 -3.98 18.46 15.26
C MET A 439 -3.45 19.33 16.43
N PRO A 440 -4.13 20.43 16.77
CA PRO A 440 -3.85 21.21 17.98
C PRO A 440 -3.84 20.36 19.26
#